data_AF-A0A941KL55-F1
#
_entry.id   AF-A0A941KL55-F1
#
_cell.length_a   1.000
_cell.length_b   1.000
_cell.length_c   1.000
_cell.angle_alpha   90.00
_cell.angle_beta   90.00
_cell.angle_gamma   90.00
#
_symmetry.space_group_name_H-M   'P 1'
#
loop_
_entity.id
_entity.type
_entity.pdbx_description
1 polymer ?
#
loop_
_entity_poly.entity_id
_entity_poly.type
_entity_poly.pdbx_seq_one_letter_code
_entity_poly.pdbx_strand_id
1 'polypeptide(L)'
;MSNRSSNGRSFDIADAIFWFFKCFGARPLGAMWIALWQALVGGFLAALIFYLILPAFADLGATVIELDDGSISEEEGGLIILGAVFRLLAAGSWGMILGVLAALSFQGAWLRFLTRGEIAPVIPLRLGSDELRLFGVNLLYIGVGMAMYFGVVMVLLTLGVTGGGIIAASGENSVSGAVGFGLTMFLGVIAIAVSVIFIAVKLSCAPALSVHDRKFRFFESWEATNSVFGHMVLSYLVVGMLILVLALVVGTMIELIFLGALLPLLGEIMVLVEHGAQPTVDELIEIVRGRLMHAEALVPVAIGLVLSYILQIVYEGMWHGVAAYNAVRYRDGSTQDEGDAPVLGEDSPLGASPREG
;
A
#
# COMPACT_ATOMS: atom_id res chain seq x y z
N MET A 1 -42.54 -8.43 -4.21
CA MET A 1 -41.49 -7.85 -3.35
C MET A 1 -41.66 -8.42 -1.95
N SER A 2 -41.02 -9.56 -1.65
CA SER A 2 -41.09 -10.19 -0.34
C SER A 2 -40.05 -9.56 0.60
N ASN A 3 -40.50 -9.03 1.73
CA ASN A 3 -39.65 -8.65 2.86
C ASN A 3 -38.85 -9.87 3.33
N ARG A 4 -37.59 -9.99 2.89
CA ARG A 4 -36.60 -10.82 3.58
C ARG A 4 -36.22 -10.07 4.86
N SER A 5 -36.72 -10.52 6.00
CA SER A 5 -36.21 -10.12 7.30
C SER A 5 -34.75 -10.58 7.37
N SER A 6 -33.83 -9.64 7.18
CA SER A 6 -32.40 -9.85 7.28
C SER A 6 -32.02 -10.14 8.73
N ASN A 7 -31.96 -11.42 9.10
CA ASN A 7 -31.35 -11.87 10.37
C ASN A 7 -29.81 -11.79 10.31
N GLY A 8 -29.27 -10.76 9.65
CA GLY A 8 -27.85 -10.44 9.67
C GLY A 8 -27.58 -9.38 10.72
N ARG A 9 -26.46 -9.51 11.45
CA ARG A 9 -25.98 -8.47 12.37
C ARG A 9 -25.93 -7.12 11.64
N SER A 10 -26.57 -6.11 12.22
CA SER A 10 -26.54 -4.74 11.69
C SER A 10 -25.09 -4.25 11.59
N PHE A 11 -24.80 -3.48 10.54
CA PHE A 11 -23.47 -2.89 10.38
C PHE A 11 -23.25 -1.81 11.44
N ASP A 12 -22.21 -2.00 12.26
CA ASP A 12 -21.79 -1.01 13.24
C ASP A 12 -20.50 -0.33 12.75
N ILE A 13 -20.56 1.00 12.59
CA ILE A 13 -19.45 1.81 12.08
C ILE A 13 -18.27 1.80 13.05
N ALA A 14 -18.51 1.88 14.36
CA ALA A 14 -17.44 1.87 15.35
C ALA A 14 -16.74 0.50 15.34
N ASP A 15 -17.52 -0.58 15.25
CA ASP A 15 -16.97 -1.93 15.13
C ASP A 15 -16.12 -2.08 13.87
N ALA A 16 -16.57 -1.53 12.73
CA ALA A 16 -15.84 -1.59 11.47
C ALA A 16 -14.51 -0.82 11.51
N ILE A 17 -14.52 0.41 12.04
CA ILE A 17 -13.33 1.27 12.16
C ILE A 17 -12.29 0.64 13.09
N PHE A 18 -12.74 0.12 14.24
CA PHE A 18 -11.86 -0.45 15.26
C PHE A 18 -11.67 -1.96 15.13
N TRP A 19 -12.12 -2.59 14.04
CA TRP A 19 -12.07 -4.04 13.86
C TRP A 19 -10.66 -4.60 14.04
N PHE A 20 -9.67 -3.95 13.43
CA PHE A 20 -8.25 -4.32 13.60
C PHE A 20 -7.83 -4.34 15.06
N PHE A 21 -8.15 -3.30 15.84
CA PHE A 21 -7.79 -3.22 17.25
C PHE A 21 -8.54 -4.25 18.11
N LYS A 22 -9.76 -4.62 17.73
CA LYS A 22 -10.48 -5.73 18.38
C LYS A 22 -9.81 -7.07 18.13
N CYS A 23 -9.44 -7.37 16.88
CA CYS A 23 -8.67 -8.58 16.54
C CYS A 23 -7.30 -8.58 17.23
N PHE A 24 -6.61 -7.44 17.23
CA PHE A 24 -5.34 -7.24 17.92
C PHE A 24 -5.49 -7.49 19.43
N GLY A 25 -6.49 -6.91 20.08
CA GLY A 25 -6.75 -7.10 21.51
C GLY A 25 -7.07 -8.56 21.88
N ALA A 26 -7.73 -9.30 20.99
CA ALA A 26 -8.03 -10.71 21.20
C ALA A 26 -6.78 -11.62 21.07
N ARG A 27 -5.84 -11.28 20.18
CA ARG A 27 -4.64 -12.08 19.89
C ARG A 27 -3.41 -11.19 19.59
N PRO A 28 -2.89 -10.43 20.58
CA PRO A 28 -1.86 -9.42 20.34
C PRO A 28 -0.53 -10.03 19.89
N LEU A 29 -0.13 -11.15 20.49
CA LEU A 29 1.09 -11.87 20.11
C LEU A 29 1.05 -12.35 18.65
N GLY A 30 -0.13 -12.73 18.16
CA GLY A 30 -0.32 -13.15 16.77
C GLY A 30 -0.10 -12.01 15.78
N ALA A 31 -0.71 -10.85 16.04
CA ALA A 31 -0.51 -9.66 15.22
C ALA A 31 0.94 -9.18 15.27
N MET A 32 1.57 -9.17 16.45
CA MET A 32 2.99 -8.84 16.62
C MET A 32 3.91 -9.81 15.87
N TRP A 33 3.55 -11.09 15.82
CA TRP A 33 4.31 -12.10 15.07
C TRP A 33 4.23 -11.88 13.56
N ILE A 34 3.04 -11.57 13.03
CA ILE A 34 2.86 -11.19 11.62
C ILE A 34 3.68 -9.93 11.31
N ALA A 35 3.55 -8.90 12.15
CA ALA A 35 4.26 -7.64 12.02
C ALA A 35 5.79 -7.83 12.01
N LEU A 36 6.33 -8.67 12.91
CA LEU A 36 7.76 -8.97 12.97
C LEU A 36 8.24 -9.62 11.69
N TRP A 37 7.55 -10.66 11.20
CA TRP A 37 7.95 -11.33 9.97
C TRP A 37 7.82 -10.44 8.73
N GLN A 38 6.80 -9.59 8.67
CA GLN A 38 6.68 -8.58 7.62
C GLN A 38 7.83 -7.57 7.66
N ALA A 39 8.29 -7.16 8.85
CA ALA A 39 9.43 -6.26 9.00
C ALA A 39 10.72 -6.92 8.54
N LEU A 40 10.93 -8.18 8.95
CA LEU A 40 12.14 -8.94 8.60
C LEU A 40 12.21 -9.19 7.09
N VAL A 41 11.11 -9.67 6.48
CA VAL A 41 11.08 -9.95 5.03
C VAL A 41 11.11 -8.65 4.22
N GLY A 42 10.32 -7.66 4.60
CA GLY A 42 10.29 -6.35 3.93
C GLY A 42 11.63 -5.62 4.02
N GLY A 43 12.23 -5.61 5.22
CA GLY A 43 13.56 -5.03 5.46
C GLY A 43 14.66 -5.77 4.70
N PHE A 44 14.64 -7.11 4.69
CA PHE A 44 15.57 -7.90 3.89
C PHE A 44 15.46 -7.62 2.39
N LEU A 45 14.23 -7.57 1.86
CA LEU A 45 14.00 -7.24 0.45
C LEU A 45 14.44 -5.83 0.10
N ALA A 46 14.14 -4.84 0.95
CA ALA A 46 14.59 -3.47 0.76
C ALA A 46 16.12 -3.38 0.76
N ALA A 47 16.78 -4.03 1.72
CA ALA A 47 18.25 -4.09 1.80
C ALA A 47 18.87 -4.79 0.58
N LEU A 48 18.28 -5.89 0.12
CA LEU A 48 18.71 -6.61 -1.08
C LEU A 48 18.58 -5.73 -2.33
N ILE A 49 17.43 -5.08 -2.53
CA ILE A 49 17.21 -4.17 -3.67
C ILE A 49 18.19 -3.01 -3.62
N PHE A 50 18.39 -2.40 -2.44
CA PHE A 50 19.35 -1.32 -2.25
C PHE A 50 20.78 -1.77 -2.58
N TYR A 51 21.20 -2.94 -2.08
CA TYR A 51 22.50 -3.52 -2.38
C TYR A 51 22.72 -3.76 -3.88
N LEU A 52 21.70 -4.23 -4.61
CA LEU A 52 21.77 -4.46 -6.05
C LEU A 52 21.84 -3.17 -6.88
N ILE A 53 21.23 -2.09 -6.37
CA ILE A 53 21.12 -0.80 -7.06
C ILE A 53 22.31 0.12 -6.75
N LEU A 54 22.92 -0.01 -5.56
CA LEU A 54 23.99 0.87 -5.08
C LEU A 54 25.18 0.99 -6.06
N PRO A 55 25.71 -0.09 -6.68
CA PRO A 55 26.79 0.04 -7.66
C PRO A 55 26.42 0.88 -8.88
N ALA A 56 25.16 0.81 -9.33
CA ALA A 56 24.73 1.61 -10.48
C ALA A 56 24.73 3.11 -10.16
N PHE A 57 24.37 3.50 -8.93
CA PHE A 57 24.49 4.90 -8.49
C PHE A 57 25.95 5.34 -8.33
N ALA A 58 26.82 4.48 -7.80
CA ALA A 58 28.25 4.76 -7.71
C ALA A 58 28.87 4.99 -9.10
N ASP A 59 28.58 4.09 -10.05
CA ASP A 59 29.07 4.19 -11.43
C ASP A 59 28.57 5.48 -12.12
N LEU A 60 27.28 5.83 -11.95
CA LEU A 60 26.73 7.07 -12.50
C LEU A 60 27.39 8.32 -11.89
N GLY A 61 27.61 8.33 -10.57
CA GLY A 61 28.28 9.44 -9.90
C GLY A 61 29.72 9.63 -10.37
N ALA A 62 30.48 8.54 -10.47
CA ALA A 62 31.85 8.55 -10.99
C ALA A 62 31.90 9.04 -12.45
N THR A 63 31.00 8.53 -13.30
CA THR A 63 30.96 8.90 -14.74
C THR A 63 30.73 10.40 -14.94
N VAL A 64 29.89 11.04 -14.11
CA VAL A 64 29.64 12.48 -14.21
C VAL A 64 30.90 13.29 -13.92
N ILE A 65 31.68 12.90 -12.93
CA ILE A 65 32.94 13.57 -12.58
C ILE A 65 33.98 13.34 -13.68
N GLU A 66 34.11 12.10 -14.14
CA GLU A 66 35.08 11.72 -15.18
C GLU A 66 34.81 12.42 -16.53
N LEU A 67 33.54 12.67 -16.87
CA LEU A 67 33.18 13.46 -18.04
C LEU A 67 33.51 14.95 -17.88
N ASP A 68 33.29 15.53 -16.68
CA ASP A 68 33.59 16.93 -16.40
C ASP A 68 35.10 17.21 -16.43
N ASP A 69 35.89 16.28 -15.88
CA ASP A 69 37.35 16.33 -15.88
C ASP A 69 37.97 15.93 -17.25
N GLY A 70 37.15 15.43 -18.17
CA GLY A 70 37.58 14.97 -19.50
C GLY A 70 38.46 13.72 -19.47
N SER A 71 38.38 12.92 -18.40
CA SER A 71 39.17 11.69 -18.23
C SER A 71 38.64 10.53 -19.08
N ILE A 72 37.34 10.56 -19.43
CA ILE A 72 36.70 9.62 -20.35
C ILE A 72 36.03 10.35 -21.52
N SER A 73 35.87 9.65 -22.64
CA SER A 73 35.14 10.19 -23.80
C SER A 73 33.61 10.18 -23.58
N GLU A 74 32.88 11.05 -24.28
CA GLU A 74 31.40 11.06 -24.24
C GLU A 74 30.79 9.71 -24.66
N GLU A 75 31.41 9.01 -25.60
CA GLU A 75 30.98 7.68 -26.05
C GLU A 75 31.12 6.64 -24.94
N GLU A 76 32.27 6.62 -24.27
CA GLU A 76 32.55 5.71 -23.15
C GLU A 76 31.64 5.99 -21.95
N GLY A 77 31.48 7.26 -21.57
CA GLY A 77 30.54 7.67 -20.53
C GLY A 77 29.10 7.25 -20.86
N GLY A 78 28.69 7.38 -22.13
CA GLY A 78 27.39 6.92 -22.61
C GLY A 78 27.16 5.41 -22.40
N LEU A 79 28.18 4.58 -22.66
CA LEU A 79 28.11 3.13 -22.44
C LEU A 79 28.02 2.76 -20.96
N ILE A 80 28.75 3.46 -20.08
CA ILE A 80 28.69 3.24 -18.63
C ILE A 80 27.31 3.60 -18.10
N ILE A 81 26.78 4.77 -18.48
CA ILE A 81 25.44 5.23 -18.11
C ILE A 81 24.39 4.22 -18.56
N LEU A 82 24.47 3.75 -19.81
CA LEU A 82 23.56 2.74 -20.34
C LEU A 82 23.62 1.43 -19.53
N GLY A 83 24.82 0.97 -19.19
CA GLY A 83 25.03 -0.22 -18.36
C GLY A 83 24.49 -0.06 -16.93
N ALA A 84 24.59 1.13 -16.33
CA ALA A 84 23.99 1.44 -15.05
C ALA A 84 22.45 1.44 -15.14
N VAL A 85 21.86 2.06 -16.17
CA VAL A 85 20.41 2.06 -16.41
C VAL A 85 19.87 0.64 -16.56
N PHE A 86 20.53 -0.23 -17.33
CA PHE A 86 20.11 -1.63 -17.45
C PHE A 86 20.17 -2.39 -16.12
N ARG A 87 21.20 -2.15 -15.30
CA ARG A 87 21.28 -2.72 -13.94
C ARG A 87 20.14 -2.23 -13.06
N LEU A 88 19.81 -0.94 -13.08
CA LEU A 88 18.68 -0.37 -12.35
C LEU A 88 17.35 -1.00 -12.80
N LEU A 89 17.13 -1.13 -14.11
CA LEU A 89 15.93 -1.77 -14.67
C LEU A 89 15.83 -3.24 -14.27
N ALA A 90 16.93 -3.99 -14.31
CA ALA A 90 16.97 -5.39 -13.92
C ALA A 90 16.68 -5.55 -12.42
N ALA A 91 17.37 -4.80 -11.57
CA ALA A 91 17.17 -4.83 -10.12
C ALA A 91 15.75 -4.38 -9.74
N GLY A 92 15.23 -3.34 -10.37
CA GLY A 92 13.85 -2.87 -10.17
C GLY A 92 12.81 -3.90 -10.61
N SER A 93 13.03 -4.59 -11.74
CA SER A 93 12.14 -5.64 -12.23
C SER A 93 12.09 -6.85 -11.28
N TRP A 94 13.26 -7.31 -10.82
CA TRP A 94 13.33 -8.39 -9.83
C TRP A 94 12.76 -7.98 -8.48
N GLY A 95 13.08 -6.76 -8.03
CA GLY A 95 12.54 -6.16 -6.82
C GLY A 95 11.02 -6.08 -6.85
N MET A 96 10.43 -5.70 -7.99
CA MET A 96 8.98 -5.69 -8.19
C MET A 96 8.37 -7.08 -8.06
N ILE A 97 8.95 -8.11 -8.70
CA ILE A 97 8.43 -9.49 -8.62
C ILE A 97 8.47 -9.99 -7.17
N LEU A 98 9.61 -9.84 -6.49
CA LEU A 98 9.78 -10.26 -5.11
C LEU A 98 8.88 -9.45 -4.15
N GLY A 99 8.76 -8.16 -4.41
CA GLY A 99 7.89 -7.25 -3.66
C GLY A 99 6.41 -7.63 -3.77
N VAL A 100 5.93 -8.01 -4.96
CA VAL A 100 4.56 -8.50 -5.15
C VAL A 100 4.33 -9.80 -4.39
N LEU A 101 5.26 -10.76 -4.46
CA LEU A 101 5.14 -12.02 -3.71
C LEU A 101 5.11 -11.81 -2.20
N ALA A 102 5.94 -10.89 -1.69
CA ALA A 102 5.95 -10.50 -0.29
C ALA A 102 4.65 -9.81 0.10
N ALA A 103 4.18 -8.83 -0.69
CA ALA A 103 2.94 -8.10 -0.46
C ALA A 103 1.72 -9.04 -0.41
N LEU A 104 1.64 -10.02 -1.32
CA LEU A 104 0.58 -11.05 -1.30
C LEU A 104 0.63 -11.89 -0.02
N SER A 105 1.84 -12.26 0.41
CA SER A 105 2.04 -13.04 1.64
C SER A 105 1.65 -12.23 2.88
N PHE A 106 1.99 -10.94 2.93
CA PHE A 106 1.62 -10.02 4.01
C PHE A 106 0.09 -9.82 4.04
N GLN A 107 -0.50 -9.49 2.89
CA GLN A 107 -1.94 -9.30 2.74
C GLN A 107 -2.70 -10.59 3.13
N GLY A 108 -2.21 -11.76 2.71
CA GLY A 108 -2.78 -13.05 3.09
C GLY A 108 -2.73 -13.30 4.59
N ALA A 109 -1.59 -13.03 5.24
CA ALA A 109 -1.45 -13.18 6.68
C ALA A 109 -2.40 -12.26 7.47
N TRP A 110 -2.47 -10.98 7.10
CA TRP A 110 -3.36 -10.01 7.75
C TRP A 110 -4.83 -10.33 7.52
N LEU A 111 -5.24 -10.69 6.31
CA LEU A 111 -6.63 -11.02 6.04
C LEU A 111 -7.06 -12.30 6.78
N ARG A 112 -6.18 -13.32 6.89
CA ARG A 112 -6.46 -14.50 7.71
C ARG A 112 -6.64 -14.17 9.18
N PHE A 113 -5.77 -13.31 9.70
CA PHE A 113 -5.87 -12.81 11.06
C PHE A 113 -7.18 -12.05 11.29
N LEU A 114 -7.52 -11.12 10.39
CA LEU A 114 -8.71 -10.26 10.50
C LEU A 114 -10.04 -10.97 10.25
N THR A 115 -10.06 -12.03 9.44
CA THR A 115 -11.31 -12.71 9.05
C THR A 115 -11.52 -14.02 9.81
N ARG A 116 -10.47 -14.77 10.10
CA ARG A 116 -10.54 -16.10 10.75
C ARG A 116 -9.82 -16.17 12.09
N GLY A 117 -9.08 -15.13 12.47
CA GLY A 117 -8.20 -15.17 13.63
C GLY A 117 -7.01 -16.14 13.49
N GLU A 118 -6.79 -16.74 12.32
CA GLU A 118 -5.75 -17.75 12.10
C GLU A 118 -4.34 -17.11 12.08
N ILE A 119 -3.41 -17.67 12.85
CA ILE A 119 -1.98 -17.32 12.82
C ILE A 119 -1.21 -18.63 12.58
N ALA A 120 -0.29 -18.66 11.62
CA ALA A 120 0.53 -19.85 11.40
C ALA A 120 1.59 -19.99 12.51
N PRO A 121 1.90 -21.23 12.96
CA PRO A 121 2.69 -21.45 14.18
C PRO A 121 4.18 -21.12 14.03
N VAL A 122 4.77 -21.24 12.84
CA VAL A 122 6.21 -21.02 12.63
C VAL A 122 6.45 -19.75 11.81
N ILE A 123 6.05 -19.76 10.53
CA ILE A 123 6.16 -18.59 9.65
C ILE A 123 4.74 -18.19 9.24
N PRO A 124 4.23 -17.01 9.65
CA PRO A 124 2.88 -16.54 9.30
C PRO A 124 2.74 -16.24 7.81
N LEU A 125 3.86 -15.98 7.15
CA LEU A 125 3.99 -15.71 5.73
C LEU A 125 4.14 -17.04 4.97
N ARG A 126 3.16 -17.35 4.14
CA ARG A 126 3.16 -18.55 3.30
C ARG A 126 2.73 -18.17 1.90
N LEU A 127 3.23 -18.88 0.91
CA LEU A 127 2.70 -18.84 -0.45
C LEU A 127 1.86 -20.10 -0.63
N GLY A 128 0.56 -19.98 -0.44
CA GLY A 128 -0.38 -21.08 -0.54
C GLY A 128 -1.56 -20.77 -1.46
N SER A 129 -2.59 -21.61 -1.36
CA SER A 129 -3.82 -21.44 -2.14
C SER A 129 -4.55 -20.14 -1.83
N ASP A 130 -4.45 -19.61 -0.60
CA ASP A 130 -5.06 -18.32 -0.25
C ASP A 130 -4.35 -17.17 -0.96
N GLU A 131 -3.01 -17.19 -1.02
CA GLU A 131 -2.21 -16.19 -1.72
C GLU A 131 -2.40 -16.25 -3.24
N LEU A 132 -2.57 -17.44 -3.83
CA LEU A 132 -2.89 -17.57 -5.25
C LEU A 132 -4.26 -16.98 -5.58
N ARG A 133 -5.25 -17.14 -4.70
CA ARG A 133 -6.57 -16.51 -4.85
C ARG A 133 -6.46 -14.99 -4.74
N LEU A 134 -5.70 -14.50 -3.76
CA LEU A 134 -5.42 -13.07 -3.61
C LEU A 134 -4.68 -12.50 -4.81
N PHE A 135 -3.74 -13.24 -5.39
CA PHE A 135 -3.09 -12.86 -6.63
C PHE A 135 -4.11 -12.69 -7.77
N GLY A 136 -5.01 -13.66 -7.94
CA GLY A 136 -6.10 -13.55 -8.91
C GLY A 136 -7.02 -12.35 -8.66
N VAL A 137 -7.38 -12.08 -7.40
CA VAL A 137 -8.22 -10.92 -7.02
C VAL A 137 -7.49 -9.61 -7.33
N ASN A 138 -6.21 -9.51 -6.99
CA ASN A 138 -5.38 -8.35 -7.29
C ASN A 138 -5.18 -8.17 -8.80
N LEU A 139 -5.07 -9.25 -9.58
CA LEU A 139 -5.00 -9.17 -11.04
C LEU A 139 -6.31 -8.62 -11.63
N LEU A 140 -7.47 -9.00 -11.09
CA LEU A 140 -8.74 -8.37 -11.46
C LEU A 140 -8.81 -6.91 -11.03
N TYR A 141 -8.25 -6.53 -9.87
CA TYR A 141 -8.11 -5.12 -9.50
C TYR A 141 -7.24 -4.33 -10.46
N ILE A 142 -6.14 -4.92 -10.95
CA ILE A 142 -5.31 -4.30 -11.98
C ILE A 142 -6.16 -4.11 -13.25
N GLY A 143 -6.89 -5.12 -13.70
CA GLY A 143 -7.76 -5.02 -14.87
C GLY A 143 -8.86 -3.95 -14.74
N VAL A 144 -9.57 -3.93 -13.61
CA VAL A 144 -10.58 -2.90 -13.30
C VAL A 144 -9.93 -1.53 -13.16
N GLY A 145 -8.76 -1.43 -12.53
CA GLY A 145 -7.98 -0.22 -12.38
C GLY A 145 -7.54 0.36 -13.72
N MET A 146 -7.06 -0.47 -14.64
CA MET A 146 -6.73 -0.08 -16.01
C MET A 146 -7.98 0.42 -16.75
N ALA A 147 -9.10 -0.31 -16.67
CA ALA A 147 -10.36 0.12 -17.30
C ALA A 147 -10.85 1.47 -16.72
N MET A 148 -10.78 1.65 -15.41
CA MET A 148 -11.10 2.93 -14.76
C MET A 148 -10.16 4.04 -15.19
N TYR A 149 -8.85 3.79 -15.25
CA TYR A 149 -7.85 4.76 -15.71
C TYR A 149 -8.15 5.25 -17.13
N PHE A 150 -8.35 4.33 -18.08
CA PHE A 150 -8.73 4.70 -19.45
C PHE A 150 -10.07 5.43 -19.48
N GLY A 151 -11.05 4.99 -18.68
CA GLY A 151 -12.33 5.68 -18.55
C GLY A 151 -12.17 7.13 -18.07
N VAL A 152 -11.36 7.36 -17.04
CA VAL A 152 -11.07 8.71 -16.51
C VAL A 152 -10.36 9.57 -17.55
N VAL A 153 -9.34 9.04 -18.23
CA VAL A 153 -8.65 9.76 -19.30
C VAL A 153 -9.62 10.16 -20.41
N MET A 154 -10.50 9.25 -20.85
CA MET A 154 -11.50 9.55 -21.88
C MET A 154 -12.51 10.60 -21.43
N VAL A 155 -12.98 10.56 -20.17
CA VAL A 155 -13.88 11.57 -19.62
C VAL A 155 -13.17 12.93 -19.52
N LEU A 156 -11.93 12.99 -19.04
CA LEU A 156 -11.17 14.23 -18.95
C LEU A 156 -10.89 14.85 -20.32
N LEU A 157 -10.54 14.03 -21.33
CA LEU A 157 -10.41 14.49 -22.70
C LEU A 157 -11.73 15.07 -23.24
N THR A 158 -12.85 14.38 -22.97
CA THR A 158 -14.18 14.85 -23.37
C THR A 158 -14.53 16.18 -22.70
N LEU A 159 -14.31 16.29 -21.38
CA LEU A 159 -14.52 17.53 -20.64
C LEU A 159 -13.63 18.68 -21.14
N GLY A 160 -12.38 18.38 -21.50
CA GLY A 160 -11.46 19.34 -22.10
C GLY A 160 -11.95 19.85 -23.46
N VAL A 161 -12.42 18.95 -24.34
CA VAL A 161 -12.96 19.31 -25.66
C VAL A 161 -14.26 20.10 -25.53
N THR A 162 -15.22 19.61 -24.74
CA THR A 162 -16.49 20.31 -24.47
C THR A 162 -16.23 21.67 -23.85
N GLY A 163 -15.29 21.72 -22.91
CA GLY A 163 -14.84 22.92 -22.25
C GLY A 163 -14.22 23.96 -23.17
N GLY A 164 -13.31 23.55 -24.06
CA GLY A 164 -12.77 24.39 -25.11
C GLY A 164 -13.84 24.89 -26.07
N GLY A 165 -14.86 24.06 -26.37
CA GLY A 165 -16.04 24.45 -27.13
C GLY A 165 -16.86 25.56 -26.46
N ILE A 166 -17.02 25.53 -25.13
CA ILE A 166 -17.71 26.59 -24.36
C ILE A 166 -16.97 27.91 -24.47
N ILE A 167 -15.64 27.89 -24.34
CA ILE A 167 -14.79 29.09 -24.47
C ILE A 167 -14.88 29.64 -25.90
N ALA A 168 -14.74 28.76 -26.90
CA ALA A 168 -14.83 29.14 -28.32
C ALA A 168 -16.20 29.75 -28.67
N ALA A 169 -17.30 29.21 -28.13
CA ALA A 169 -18.65 29.72 -28.35
C ALA A 169 -18.93 31.05 -27.64
N SER A 170 -18.26 31.32 -26.51
CA SER A 170 -18.49 32.52 -25.69
C SER A 170 -17.55 33.69 -26.06
N GLY A 171 -16.48 33.42 -26.81
CA GLY A 171 -15.44 34.39 -27.20
C GLY A 171 -14.24 34.41 -26.24
N GLU A 172 -13.04 34.64 -26.79
CA GLU A 172 -11.71 34.47 -26.13
C GLU A 172 -11.53 35.26 -24.82
N ASN A 173 -12.31 36.31 -24.58
CA ASN A 173 -12.22 37.14 -23.36
C ASN A 173 -13.52 37.15 -22.53
N SER A 174 -14.41 36.20 -22.76
CA SER A 174 -15.66 36.12 -22.02
C SER A 174 -15.45 35.50 -20.64
N VAL A 175 -15.77 36.27 -19.59
CA VAL A 175 -15.81 35.77 -18.21
C VAL A 175 -16.80 34.60 -18.09
N SER A 176 -17.92 34.64 -18.83
CA SER A 176 -18.91 33.56 -18.87
C SER A 176 -18.34 32.25 -19.44
N GLY A 177 -17.49 32.32 -20.48
CA GLY A 177 -16.85 31.15 -21.05
C GLY A 177 -15.87 30.49 -20.08
N ALA A 178 -15.05 31.30 -19.40
CA ALA A 178 -14.10 30.83 -18.39
C ALA A 178 -14.81 30.20 -17.17
N VAL A 179 -15.88 30.83 -16.66
CA VAL A 179 -16.68 30.30 -15.55
C VAL A 179 -17.39 29.01 -15.95
N GLY A 180 -17.98 28.96 -17.15
CA GLY A 180 -18.65 27.78 -17.68
C GLY A 180 -17.70 26.58 -17.83
N PHE A 181 -16.49 26.83 -18.34
CA PHE A 181 -15.43 25.83 -18.41
C PHE A 181 -15.02 25.32 -17.03
N GLY A 182 -14.69 26.24 -16.11
CA GLY A 182 -14.26 25.89 -14.76
C GLY A 182 -15.30 25.06 -14.00
N LEU A 183 -16.57 25.45 -14.08
CA LEU A 183 -17.67 24.71 -13.45
C LEU A 183 -17.85 23.31 -14.06
N THR A 184 -17.77 23.20 -15.39
CA THR A 184 -17.86 21.91 -16.10
C THR A 184 -16.74 20.97 -15.69
N MET A 185 -15.49 21.47 -15.64
CA MET A 185 -14.33 20.69 -15.18
C MET A 185 -14.48 20.26 -13.72
N PHE A 186 -14.88 21.17 -12.84
CA PHE A 186 -15.06 20.89 -11.42
C PHE A 186 -16.12 19.80 -11.17
N LEU A 187 -17.30 19.93 -11.77
CA LEU A 187 -18.36 18.93 -11.65
C LEU A 187 -17.97 17.59 -12.28
N GLY A 188 -17.25 17.63 -13.40
CA GLY A 188 -16.71 16.44 -14.05
C GLY A 188 -15.72 15.68 -13.16
N VAL A 189 -14.78 16.39 -12.53
CA VAL A 189 -13.82 15.79 -11.57
C VAL A 189 -14.54 15.21 -10.35
N ILE A 190 -15.56 15.89 -9.82
CA ILE A 190 -16.38 15.35 -8.72
C ILE A 190 -17.10 14.06 -9.16
N ALA A 191 -17.71 14.05 -10.35
CA ALA A 191 -18.40 12.88 -10.87
C ALA A 191 -17.45 11.69 -11.05
N ILE A 192 -16.23 11.93 -11.53
CA ILE A 192 -15.16 10.94 -11.61
C ILE A 192 -14.82 10.42 -10.21
N ALA A 193 -14.55 11.31 -9.25
CA ALA A 193 -14.16 10.93 -7.90
C ALA A 193 -15.23 10.07 -7.21
N VAL A 194 -16.50 10.47 -7.31
CA VAL A 194 -17.64 9.70 -6.76
C VAL A 194 -17.74 8.32 -7.42
N SER A 195 -17.55 8.24 -8.74
CA SER A 195 -17.59 6.97 -9.47
C SER A 195 -16.46 6.02 -9.05
N VAL A 196 -15.25 6.54 -8.87
CA VAL A 196 -14.09 5.75 -8.40
C VAL A 196 -14.32 5.28 -6.96
N ILE A 197 -14.77 6.15 -6.06
CA ILE A 197 -15.09 5.79 -4.67
C ILE A 197 -16.18 4.71 -4.64
N PHE A 198 -17.22 4.86 -5.47
CA PHE A 198 -18.29 3.88 -5.57
C PHE A 198 -17.75 2.50 -5.96
N ILE A 199 -16.95 2.39 -7.02
CA ILE A 199 -16.38 1.12 -7.48
C ILE A 199 -15.41 0.55 -6.43
N ALA A 200 -14.53 1.38 -5.87
CA ALA A 200 -13.54 0.97 -4.87
C ALA A 200 -14.21 0.38 -3.62
N VAL A 201 -15.25 1.04 -3.08
CA VAL A 201 -15.97 0.54 -1.92
C VAL A 201 -16.75 -0.74 -2.26
N LYS A 202 -17.39 -0.80 -3.44
CA LYS A 202 -18.11 -2.00 -3.89
C LYS A 202 -17.23 -3.23 -3.99
N LEU A 203 -15.97 -3.04 -4.38
CA LEU A 203 -15.02 -4.12 -4.55
C LEU A 203 -14.19 -4.41 -3.29
N SER A 204 -14.15 -3.50 -2.33
CA SER A 204 -13.28 -3.57 -1.13
C SER A 204 -13.30 -4.90 -0.36
N CYS A 205 -14.43 -5.62 -0.34
CA CYS A 205 -14.58 -6.88 0.39
C CYS A 205 -14.04 -8.11 -0.36
N ALA A 206 -13.74 -8.01 -1.65
CA ALA A 206 -13.33 -9.16 -2.47
C ALA A 206 -12.12 -9.95 -1.91
N PRO A 207 -11.03 -9.30 -1.45
CA PRO A 207 -9.88 -10.00 -0.87
C PRO A 207 -10.25 -10.71 0.44
N ALA A 208 -11.00 -10.01 1.31
CA ALA A 208 -11.40 -10.53 2.60
C ALA A 208 -12.35 -11.73 2.46
N LEU A 209 -13.36 -11.64 1.59
CA LEU A 209 -14.27 -12.75 1.28
C LEU A 209 -13.53 -13.94 0.66
N SER A 210 -12.60 -13.67 -0.26
CA SER A 210 -11.87 -14.73 -0.95
C SER A 210 -10.93 -15.50 -0.02
N VAL A 211 -10.33 -14.79 0.94
CA VAL A 211 -9.58 -15.42 2.03
C VAL A 211 -10.56 -16.15 2.93
N HIS A 212 -11.51 -15.47 3.57
CA HIS A 212 -12.45 -16.04 4.54
C HIS A 212 -13.05 -17.37 4.06
N ASP A 213 -13.63 -17.38 2.86
CA ASP A 213 -14.35 -18.54 2.32
C ASP A 213 -13.46 -19.57 1.63
N ARG A 214 -12.15 -19.29 1.51
CA ARG A 214 -11.20 -20.13 0.77
C ARG A 214 -11.70 -20.43 -0.65
N LYS A 215 -12.32 -19.45 -1.32
CA LYS A 215 -12.88 -19.54 -2.67
C LYS A 215 -12.65 -18.21 -3.40
N PHE A 216 -12.62 -18.22 -4.73
CA PHE A 216 -12.48 -16.99 -5.50
C PHE A 216 -13.82 -16.24 -5.54
N ARG A 217 -13.95 -15.12 -4.82
CA ARG A 217 -15.22 -14.41 -4.62
C ARG A 217 -15.11 -12.92 -4.90
N PHE A 218 -14.69 -12.60 -6.13
CA PHE A 218 -14.51 -11.21 -6.56
C PHE A 218 -15.84 -10.44 -6.67
N PHE A 219 -16.80 -11.00 -7.42
CA PHE A 219 -18.06 -10.32 -7.72
C PHE A 219 -19.05 -10.31 -6.53
N GLU A 220 -18.92 -11.27 -5.61
CA GLU A 220 -19.74 -11.31 -4.39
C GLU A 220 -19.48 -10.13 -3.44
N SER A 221 -18.34 -9.44 -3.59
CA SER A 221 -18.12 -8.17 -2.89
C SER A 221 -19.22 -7.15 -3.19
N TRP A 222 -19.79 -7.17 -4.39
CA TRP A 222 -20.86 -6.25 -4.76
C TRP A 222 -22.13 -6.50 -3.93
N GLU A 223 -22.49 -7.75 -3.74
CA GLU A 223 -23.64 -8.14 -2.92
C GLU A 223 -23.39 -7.85 -1.44
N ALA A 224 -22.19 -8.17 -0.94
CA ALA A 224 -21.80 -7.94 0.44
C ALA A 224 -21.82 -6.45 0.85
N THR A 225 -21.61 -5.55 -0.11
CA THR A 225 -21.58 -4.10 0.10
C THR A 225 -22.89 -3.39 -0.25
N ASN A 226 -23.87 -4.06 -0.89
CA ASN A 226 -25.11 -3.41 -1.37
C ASN A 226 -25.96 -2.80 -0.27
N SER A 227 -26.19 -3.53 0.83
CA SER A 227 -27.06 -3.06 1.92
C SER A 227 -26.38 -2.08 2.87
N VAL A 228 -25.06 -2.00 2.85
CA VAL A 228 -24.26 -1.24 3.84
C VAL A 228 -23.31 -0.22 3.19
N PHE A 229 -23.46 0.05 1.89
CA PHE A 229 -22.56 0.90 1.11
C PHE A 229 -22.30 2.25 1.79
N GLY A 230 -23.35 2.98 2.19
CA GLY A 230 -23.21 4.28 2.84
C GLY A 230 -22.44 4.23 4.16
N HIS A 231 -22.67 3.18 4.97
CA HIS A 231 -21.96 2.96 6.22
C HIS A 231 -20.48 2.61 5.98
N MET A 232 -20.20 1.84 4.92
CA MET A 232 -18.81 1.53 4.52
C MET A 232 -18.07 2.75 4.01
N VAL A 233 -18.69 3.59 3.16
CA VAL A 233 -18.11 4.87 2.71
C VAL A 233 -17.77 5.74 3.92
N LEU A 234 -18.71 5.89 4.86
CA LEU A 234 -18.48 6.68 6.07
C LEU A 234 -17.37 6.07 6.94
N SER A 235 -17.31 4.74 7.09
CA SER A 235 -16.25 4.06 7.83
C SER A 235 -14.88 4.29 7.21
N TYR A 236 -14.75 4.17 5.88
CA TYR A 236 -13.51 4.46 5.16
C TYR A 236 -13.09 5.93 5.25
N LEU A 237 -14.07 6.85 5.19
CA LEU A 237 -13.79 8.28 5.36
C LEU A 237 -13.27 8.59 6.77
N VAL A 238 -13.88 8.04 7.80
CA VAL A 238 -13.42 8.21 9.19
C VAL A 238 -12.04 7.55 9.39
N VAL A 239 -11.84 6.33 8.91
CA VAL A 239 -10.52 5.66 8.92
C VAL A 239 -9.47 6.50 8.21
N GLY A 240 -9.78 7.03 7.02
CA GLY A 240 -8.90 7.90 6.26
C GLY A 240 -8.53 9.18 7.00
N MET A 241 -9.50 9.82 7.67
CA MET A 241 -9.23 11.02 8.48
C MET A 241 -8.37 10.70 9.72
N LEU A 242 -8.64 9.58 10.41
CA LEU A 242 -7.84 9.15 11.56
C LEU A 242 -6.40 8.85 11.15
N ILE A 243 -6.23 8.13 10.04
CA ILE A 243 -4.92 7.82 9.44
C ILE A 243 -4.21 9.11 9.03
N LEU A 244 -4.90 10.06 8.40
CA LEU A 244 -4.30 11.33 7.98
C LEU A 244 -3.74 12.09 9.19
N VAL A 245 -4.53 12.23 10.26
CA VAL A 245 -4.07 12.89 11.50
C VAL A 245 -2.89 12.16 12.10
N LEU A 246 -2.96 10.83 12.19
CA LEU A 246 -1.88 10.01 12.74
C LEU A 246 -0.60 10.13 11.90
N ALA A 247 -0.72 10.10 10.57
CA ALA A 247 0.39 10.23 9.63
C ALA A 247 1.01 11.62 9.67
N LEU A 248 0.23 12.69 9.83
CA LEU A 248 0.77 14.04 10.00
C LEU A 248 1.58 14.15 11.29
N VAL A 249 1.05 13.65 12.41
CA VAL A 249 1.74 13.72 13.71
C VAL A 249 3.01 12.87 13.71
N VAL A 250 2.89 11.58 13.37
CA VAL A 250 4.03 10.66 13.37
C VAL A 250 5.03 11.01 12.27
N GLY A 251 4.55 11.42 11.09
CA GLY A 251 5.40 11.88 9.98
C GLY A 251 6.24 13.09 10.35
N THR A 252 5.63 14.12 10.96
CA THR A 252 6.38 15.30 11.46
C THR A 252 7.43 14.88 12.50
N MET A 253 7.09 13.96 13.43
CA MET A 253 8.07 13.45 14.39
C MET A 253 9.24 12.74 13.71
N ILE A 254 8.96 11.88 12.73
CA ILE A 254 9.97 11.18 11.95
C ILE A 254 10.87 12.20 11.22
N GLU A 255 10.29 13.17 10.52
CA GLU A 255 11.03 14.22 9.82
C GLU A 255 11.97 14.99 10.75
N LEU A 256 11.51 15.37 11.95
CA LEU A 256 12.35 16.06 12.94
C LEU A 256 13.50 15.17 13.45
N ILE A 257 13.24 13.88 13.66
CA ILE A 257 14.25 12.89 14.04
C ILE A 257 15.32 12.73 12.95
N PHE A 258 14.88 12.58 11.69
CA PHE A 258 15.80 12.48 10.54
C PHE A 258 16.57 13.77 10.32
N LEU A 259 15.92 14.93 10.44
CA LEU A 259 16.58 16.24 10.35
C LEU A 259 17.66 16.35 11.43
N GLY A 260 17.35 16.02 12.69
CA GLY A 260 18.34 16.03 13.77
C GLY A 260 19.52 15.07 13.52
N ALA A 261 19.28 13.92 12.92
CA ALA A 261 20.32 12.94 12.59
C ALA A 261 21.21 13.37 11.41
N LEU A 262 20.63 14.04 10.40
CA LEU A 262 21.30 14.44 9.16
C LEU A 262 21.87 15.86 9.19
N LEU A 263 21.43 16.74 10.10
CA LEU A 263 21.96 18.10 10.19
C LEU A 263 23.48 18.16 10.40
N PRO A 264 24.11 17.29 11.23
CA PRO A 264 25.56 17.28 11.38
C PRO A 264 26.30 16.90 10.09
N LEU A 265 25.74 15.97 9.30
CA LEU A 265 26.29 15.60 7.99
C LEU A 265 26.33 16.81 7.05
N LEU A 266 25.26 17.60 7.02
CA LEU A 266 25.23 18.85 6.24
C LEU A 266 26.27 19.87 6.74
N GLY A 267 26.46 19.95 8.06
CA GLY A 267 27.50 20.79 8.67
C GLY A 267 28.91 20.41 8.22
N GLU A 268 29.24 19.12 8.24
CA GLU A 268 30.55 18.60 7.79
C GLU A 268 30.79 18.90 6.30
N ILE A 269 29.78 18.70 5.45
CA ILE A 269 29.86 19.02 4.02
C ILE A 269 30.04 20.52 3.80
N MET A 270 29.29 21.36 4.50
CA MET A 270 29.42 22.83 4.39
C MET A 270 30.83 23.30 4.78
N VAL A 271 31.41 22.73 5.85
CA VAL A 271 32.78 23.05 6.26
C VAL A 271 33.79 22.68 5.16
N LEU A 272 33.65 21.52 4.52
CA LEU A 272 34.54 21.12 3.41
C LEU A 272 34.45 22.09 2.24
N VAL A 273 33.23 22.49 1.86
CA VAL A 273 33.00 23.44 0.78
C VAL A 273 33.56 24.82 1.12
N GLU A 274 33.40 25.29 2.36
CA GLU A 274 33.96 26.58 2.82
C GLU A 274 35.49 26.63 2.74
N HIS A 275 36.16 25.49 2.91
CA HIS A 275 37.62 25.37 2.76
C HIS A 275 38.08 25.22 1.30
N GLY A 276 37.15 25.34 0.34
CA GLY A 276 37.44 25.23 -1.09
C GLY A 276 37.68 23.80 -1.56
N ALA A 277 37.37 22.79 -0.74
CA ALA A 277 37.40 21.40 -1.18
C ALA A 277 36.16 21.08 -2.01
N GLN A 278 36.34 20.43 -3.15
CA GLN A 278 35.26 19.73 -3.84
C GLN A 278 35.35 18.25 -3.41
N PRO A 279 34.56 17.82 -2.43
CA PRO A 279 34.67 16.45 -1.93
C PRO A 279 34.33 15.48 -3.06
N THR A 280 35.24 14.52 -3.27
CA THR A 280 35.02 13.44 -4.22
C THR A 280 33.82 12.59 -3.78
N VAL A 281 33.23 11.81 -4.71
CA VAL A 281 32.12 10.90 -4.37
C VAL A 281 32.53 9.90 -3.29
N ASP A 282 33.78 9.41 -3.32
CA ASP A 282 34.29 8.48 -2.32
C ASP A 282 34.42 9.14 -0.93
N GLU A 283 34.88 10.39 -0.87
CA GLU A 283 34.93 11.16 0.38
C GLU A 283 33.52 11.40 0.93
N LEU A 284 32.55 11.75 0.08
CA LEU A 284 31.15 11.88 0.49
C LEU A 284 30.58 10.57 1.02
N ILE A 285 30.87 9.44 0.36
CA ILE A 285 30.45 8.10 0.82
C ILE A 285 31.08 7.77 2.17
N GLU A 286 32.37 8.04 2.36
CA GLU A 286 33.09 7.82 3.62
C GLU A 286 32.52 8.68 4.75
N ILE A 287 32.23 9.97 4.50
CA ILE A 287 31.60 10.87 5.47
C ILE A 287 30.20 10.35 5.84
N VAL A 288 29.36 10.05 4.86
CA VAL A 288 28.01 9.51 5.07
C VAL A 288 28.07 8.19 5.85
N ARG A 289 28.95 7.27 5.44
CA ARG A 289 29.15 5.98 6.10
C ARG A 289 29.62 6.19 7.54
N GLY A 290 30.64 7.02 7.75
CA GLY A 290 31.16 7.35 9.08
C GLY A 290 30.05 7.87 9.98
N ARG A 291 29.25 8.83 9.49
CA ARG A 291 28.13 9.40 10.24
C ARG A 291 27.05 8.37 10.56
N LEU A 292 26.64 7.58 9.58
CA LEU A 292 25.59 6.56 9.76
C LEU A 292 25.99 5.43 10.71
N MET A 293 27.30 5.18 10.88
CA MET A 293 27.82 4.19 11.82
C MET A 293 27.93 4.72 13.26
N HIS A 294 27.76 6.03 13.48
CA HIS A 294 27.70 6.59 14.82
C HIS A 294 26.33 6.39 15.47
N ALA A 295 26.33 6.08 16.77
CA ALA A 295 25.11 5.86 17.55
C ALA A 295 24.14 7.06 17.50
N GLU A 296 24.68 8.28 17.40
CA GLU A 296 23.93 9.53 17.30
C GLU A 296 23.03 9.61 16.05
N ALA A 297 23.42 8.98 14.94
CA ALA A 297 22.60 8.91 13.72
C ALA A 297 21.78 7.62 13.69
N LEU A 298 22.40 6.50 14.06
CA LEU A 298 21.78 5.17 13.96
C LEU A 298 20.56 5.00 14.87
N VAL A 299 20.61 5.50 16.11
CA VAL A 299 19.49 5.37 17.06
C VAL A 299 18.27 6.17 16.60
N PRO A 300 18.37 7.48 16.26
CA PRO A 300 17.26 8.24 15.69
C PRO A 300 16.68 7.60 14.42
N VAL A 301 17.53 7.17 13.48
CA VAL A 301 17.08 6.53 12.23
C VAL A 301 16.33 5.24 12.54
N ALA A 302 16.84 4.39 13.44
CA ALA A 302 16.17 3.17 13.84
C ALA A 302 14.79 3.46 14.49
N ILE A 303 14.70 4.47 15.35
CA ILE A 303 13.43 4.92 15.94
C ILE A 303 12.46 5.39 14.86
N GLY A 304 12.93 6.23 13.92
CA GLY A 304 12.11 6.74 12.81
C GLY A 304 11.56 5.61 11.94
N LEU A 305 12.40 4.62 11.62
CA LEU A 305 11.99 3.43 10.86
C LEU A 305 10.97 2.57 11.62
N VAL A 306 11.17 2.34 12.92
CA VAL A 306 10.21 1.59 13.76
C VAL A 306 8.87 2.33 13.85
N LEU A 307 8.87 3.64 14.07
CA LEU A 307 7.65 4.45 14.11
C LEU A 307 6.92 4.44 12.76
N SER A 308 7.66 4.61 11.66
CA SER A 308 7.11 4.53 10.29
C SER A 308 6.46 3.17 10.05
N TYR A 309 7.11 2.09 10.48
CA TYR A 309 6.61 0.74 10.30
C TYR A 309 5.39 0.43 11.16
N ILE A 310 5.35 0.91 12.41
CA ILE A 310 4.15 0.82 13.26
C ILE A 310 2.97 1.56 12.62
N LEU A 311 3.21 2.77 12.10
CA LEU A 311 2.21 3.55 11.39
C LEU A 311 1.68 2.80 10.17
N GLN A 312 2.56 2.17 9.38
CA GLN A 312 2.20 1.34 8.23
C GLN A 312 1.29 0.16 8.63
N ILE A 313 1.60 -0.55 9.71
CA ILE A 313 0.75 -1.66 10.21
C ILE A 313 -0.62 -1.16 10.66
N VAL A 314 -0.66 -0.04 11.38
CA VAL A 314 -1.94 0.55 11.82
C VAL A 314 -2.77 1.00 10.62
N TYR A 315 -2.13 1.63 9.64
CA TYR A 315 -2.75 2.01 8.37
C TYR A 315 -3.37 0.80 7.65
N GLU A 316 -2.56 -0.22 7.34
CA GLU A 316 -2.99 -1.43 6.62
C GLU A 316 -4.08 -2.18 7.41
N GLY A 317 -3.87 -2.32 8.73
CA GLY A 317 -4.79 -2.97 9.64
C GLY A 317 -6.17 -2.31 9.65
N MET A 318 -6.24 -0.99 9.87
CA MET A 318 -7.50 -0.26 9.87
C MET A 318 -8.17 -0.24 8.50
N TRP A 319 -7.39 -0.02 7.43
CA TRP A 319 -7.91 0.05 6.06
C TRP A 319 -8.51 -1.29 5.60
N HIS A 320 -7.81 -2.40 5.82
CA HIS A 320 -8.32 -3.74 5.52
C HIS A 320 -9.34 -4.23 6.55
N GLY A 321 -9.31 -3.70 7.77
CA GLY A 321 -10.22 -4.01 8.86
C GLY A 321 -11.68 -3.74 8.52
N VAL A 322 -11.99 -2.62 7.85
CA VAL A 322 -13.36 -2.27 7.44
C VAL A 322 -13.97 -3.32 6.50
N ALA A 323 -13.22 -3.73 5.47
CA ALA A 323 -13.65 -4.75 4.53
C ALA A 323 -13.71 -6.15 5.17
N ALA A 324 -12.75 -6.48 6.03
CA ALA A 324 -12.73 -7.75 6.76
C ALA A 324 -13.92 -7.87 7.71
N TYR A 325 -14.24 -6.82 8.47
CA TYR A 325 -15.43 -6.76 9.31
C TYR A 325 -16.70 -7.02 8.50
N ASN A 326 -16.86 -6.35 7.36
CA ASN A 326 -18.04 -6.54 6.53
C ASN A 326 -18.12 -7.95 5.93
N ALA A 327 -16.99 -8.53 5.53
CA ALA A 327 -16.94 -9.90 5.02
C ALA A 327 -17.39 -10.91 6.09
N VAL A 328 -16.88 -10.80 7.32
CA VAL A 328 -17.29 -11.65 8.45
C VAL A 328 -18.78 -11.45 8.77
N ARG A 329 -19.21 -10.19 8.92
CA ARG A 329 -20.62 -9.84 9.19
C ARG A 329 -21.58 -10.38 8.12
N TYR A 330 -21.22 -10.24 6.84
CA TYR A 330 -22.02 -10.72 5.74
C TYR A 330 -22.20 -12.24 5.80
N ARG A 331 -21.14 -12.97 6.17
CA ARG A 331 -21.19 -14.42 6.30
C ARG A 331 -21.94 -14.90 7.54
N ASP A 332 -21.71 -14.30 8.69
CA ASP A 332 -22.44 -14.60 9.94
C ASP A 332 -23.95 -14.38 9.80
N GLY A 333 -24.35 -13.36 9.02
CA GLY A 333 -25.75 -13.09 8.69
C GLY A 333 -26.35 -13.93 7.57
N SER A 334 -25.53 -14.73 6.89
CA SER A 334 -25.91 -15.57 5.75
C SER A 334 -25.98 -17.06 6.09
N THR A 335 -26.29 -17.41 7.35
CA THR A 335 -26.53 -18.78 7.87
C THR A 335 -27.67 -19.56 7.17
N GLN A 336 -27.96 -19.25 5.90
CA GLN A 336 -28.65 -20.12 4.94
C GLN A 336 -27.72 -20.90 4.00
N ASP A 337 -26.40 -20.67 4.01
CA ASP A 337 -25.41 -21.44 3.22
C ASP A 337 -24.68 -22.53 4.03
N GLU A 338 -25.37 -23.16 5.01
CA GLU A 338 -24.92 -24.43 5.64
C GLU A 338 -24.92 -25.64 4.67
N GLY A 339 -25.13 -25.42 3.37
CA GLY A 339 -25.26 -26.51 2.38
C GLY A 339 -23.96 -27.08 1.82
N ASP A 340 -22.80 -26.40 1.91
CA ASP A 340 -21.64 -26.76 1.06
C ASP A 340 -20.26 -26.71 1.74
N ALA A 341 -20.20 -26.59 3.06
CA ALA A 341 -19.01 -26.96 3.81
C ALA A 341 -19.22 -28.37 4.37
N PRO A 342 -18.35 -29.37 4.06
CA PRO A 342 -18.43 -30.65 4.73
C PRO A 342 -18.06 -30.41 6.20
N VAL A 343 -19.07 -30.21 7.04
CA VAL A 343 -18.96 -30.41 8.47
C VAL A 343 -18.64 -31.90 8.59
N LEU A 344 -17.37 -32.20 8.85
CA LEU A 344 -16.97 -33.53 9.23
C LEU A 344 -17.75 -33.84 10.51
N GLY A 345 -18.70 -34.77 10.42
CA GLY A 345 -19.44 -35.23 11.58
C GLY A 345 -18.48 -35.71 12.67
N GLU A 346 -18.94 -35.75 13.91
CA GLU A 346 -18.15 -36.26 15.05
C GLU A 346 -17.58 -37.67 14.80
N ASP A 347 -18.18 -38.42 13.88
CA ASP A 347 -17.75 -39.77 13.46
C ASP A 347 -16.69 -39.78 12.34
N SER A 348 -16.25 -38.61 11.87
CA SER A 348 -15.25 -38.53 10.82
C SER A 348 -13.85 -38.86 11.37
N PRO A 349 -13.11 -39.80 10.76
CA PRO A 349 -11.76 -40.17 11.20
C PRO A 349 -10.74 -39.02 11.10
N LEU A 350 -11.12 -37.88 10.51
CA LEU A 350 -10.30 -36.67 10.38
C LEU A 350 -10.72 -35.55 11.38
N GLY A 351 -11.77 -35.75 12.19
CA GLY A 351 -12.28 -34.79 13.17
C GLY A 351 -11.55 -34.80 14.52
N ALA A 352 -10.71 -35.80 14.79
CA ALA A 352 -9.94 -35.90 16.02
C ALA A 352 -8.59 -35.17 15.89
N SER A 353 -8.61 -33.84 15.81
CA SER A 353 -7.43 -33.07 16.22
C SER A 353 -7.40 -33.04 17.76
N PRO A 354 -6.33 -33.54 18.41
CA PRO A 354 -6.23 -33.51 19.86
C PRO A 354 -6.29 -32.07 20.35
N ARG A 355 -7.30 -31.74 21.14
CA ARG A 355 -7.24 -30.59 22.03
C ARG A 355 -6.39 -30.99 23.22
N GLU A 356 -5.39 -30.15 23.48
CA GLU A 356 -4.66 -29.99 24.74
C GLU A 356 -3.56 -31.01 25.09
N GLY A 357 -2.34 -30.46 25.14
CA GLY A 357 -1.36 -30.65 26.19
C GLY A 357 -0.81 -29.28 26.57
#